data_AF-A0A2H0PCA1-F1
#
_entry.id   AF-A0A2H0PCA1-F1
#
_cell.length_a   1.000
_cell.length_b   1.000
_cell.length_c   1.000
_cell.angle_alpha   90.00
_cell.angle_beta   90.00
_cell.angle_gamma   90.00
#
_symmetry.space_group_name_H-M   'P 1'
#
loop_
_entity.id
_entity.type
_entity.pdbx_description
1 polymer ?
#
loop_
_entity_poly.entity_id
_entity_poly.type
_entity_poly.pdbx_seq_one_letter_code
_entity_poly.pdbx_strand_id
1 'polypeptide(L)' 'HQKSGWSATDISLRVGAQLENRTLATRRAIFFWEYFKGKDPNGQFFRRDIEYSGLGLHVYF' A
#
# COMPACT_ATOMS: atom_id res chain seq x y z
N HIS A 1 -9.92 33.63 9.21
CA HIS A 1 -8.99 32.88 8.35
C HIS A 1 -8.84 31.45 8.87
N GLN A 2 -9.73 30.55 8.48
CA GLN A 2 -9.69 29.14 8.88
C GLN A 2 -8.83 28.40 7.85
N LYS A 3 -7.52 28.28 8.12
CA LYS A 3 -6.60 27.55 7.24
C LYS A 3 -6.93 26.07 7.35
N SER A 4 -7.44 25.54 6.25
CA SER A 4 -7.54 24.13 5.87
C SER A 4 -6.60 23.24 6.71
N GLY A 5 -7.15 22.43 7.62
CA GLY A 5 -6.43 21.47 8.47
C GLY A 5 -5.90 20.24 7.70
N TRP A 6 -5.63 20.42 6.41
CA TRP A 6 -4.84 19.52 5.60
C TRP A 6 -3.38 19.86 5.85
N SER A 7 -2.92 19.61 7.08
CA SER A 7 -1.48 19.47 7.31
C SER A 7 -1.01 18.32 6.42
N ALA A 8 -0.03 18.64 5.60
CA ALA A 8 0.65 17.76 4.69
C ALA A 8 0.95 16.39 5.31
N THR A 9 1.17 15.43 4.42
CA THR A 9 1.90 14.15 4.63
C THR A 9 1.03 12.90 4.68
N ASP A 10 0.04 12.77 3.78
CA ASP A 10 -0.40 11.43 3.37
C ASP A 10 0.72 10.83 2.50
N ILE A 11 1.49 9.89 3.06
CA ILE A 11 2.57 9.17 2.37
C ILE A 11 2.11 7.74 2.12
N SER A 12 2.09 7.34 0.86
CA SER A 12 1.97 5.93 0.46
C SER A 12 3.20 5.51 -0.33
N LEU A 13 3.83 4.41 0.08
CA LEU A 13 4.95 3.79 -0.64
C LEU A 13 4.62 2.33 -0.90
N ARG A 14 4.77 1.89 -2.16
CA ARG A 14 4.60 0.50 -2.55
C ARG A 14 5.77 0.08 -3.43
N VAL A 15 6.39 -1.03 -3.10
CA VAL A 15 7.51 -1.62 -3.84
C VAL A 15 7.18 -3.09 -4.11
N GLY A 16 7.46 -3.56 -5.33
CA GLY A 16 7.18 -4.95 -5.70
C GLY A 16 8.23 -5.52 -6.63
N ALA A 17 8.41 -6.84 -6.55
CA ALA A 17 9.28 -7.63 -7.41
C ALA A 17 8.47 -8.79 -7.98
N GLN A 18 8.60 -9.00 -9.29
CA GLN A 18 7.94 -10.09 -9.99
C GLN A 18 8.95 -11.19 -10.29
N LEU A 19 8.56 -12.43 -9.99
CA LEU A 19 9.29 -13.63 -10.39
C LEU A 19 8.52 -14.31 -11.53
N GLU A 20 9.19 -14.47 -12.66
CA GLU A 20 8.74 -15.25 -13.80
C GLU A 20 9.66 -16.46 -13.95
N ASN A 21 9.09 -17.66 -14.04
CA ASN A 21 9.85 -18.86 -14.31
C ASN A 21 9.50 -19.39 -15.71
N ARG A 22 10.49 -19.42 -16.61
CA ARG A 22 10.33 -19.90 -18.00
C ARG A 22 10.11 -21.41 -18.10
N THR A 23 10.59 -22.18 -17.12
CA THR A 23 10.43 -23.64 -17.04
C THR A 23 9.11 -24.04 -16.37
N LEU A 24 8.63 -23.23 -15.42
CA LEU A 24 7.29 -23.30 -14.82
C LEU A 24 6.39 -22.23 -15.45
N ALA A 25 6.35 -22.16 -16.79
CA ALA A 25 5.77 -21.08 -17.60
C ALA A 25 4.34 -20.61 -17.24
N THR A 26 3.63 -21.37 -16.41
CA THR A 26 2.29 -21.06 -15.86
C THR A 26 2.30 -20.35 -14.51
N ARG A 27 3.42 -20.23 -13.81
CA ARG A 27 3.47 -19.66 -12.44
C ARG A 27 4.14 -18.29 -12.45
N ARG A 28 3.32 -17.24 -12.45
CA ARG A 28 3.74 -15.85 -12.20
C ARG A 28 3.46 -15.52 -10.73
N ALA A 29 4.49 -15.07 -10.01
CA ALA A 29 4.34 -14.63 -8.63
C ALA A 29 4.85 -13.18 -8.49
N ILE A 30 4.08 -12.34 -7.80
CA ILE A 30 4.46 -10.97 -7.46
C ILE A 30 4.54 -10.89 -5.94
N PHE A 31 5.72 -10.56 -5.43
CA PHE A 31 5.92 -10.19 -4.04
C PHE A 31 5.90 -8.67 -3.94
N PHE A 32 5.21 -8.13 -2.95
CA PHE A 32 5.18 -6.69 -2.73
C PHE A 32 5.24 -6.35 -1.25
N TRP A 33 5.78 -5.18 -0.97
CA TRP A 33 5.75 -4.52 0.31
C TRP A 33 5.02 -3.19 0.16
N GLU A 34 4.17 -2.88 1.12
CA GLU A 34 3.44 -1.63 1.16
C GLU A 34 3.62 -0.96 2.52
N TYR A 35 3.73 0.35 2.50
CA TYR A 35 3.72 1.22 3.65
C TYR A 35 2.77 2.37 3.39
N PHE A 36 1.90 2.62 4.37
CA PHE A 36 0.93 3.70 4.32
C PHE A 36 0.96 4.45 5.63
N LYS A 37 0.96 5.78 5.52
CA LYS A 37 0.80 6.69 6.64
C LYS A 37 -0.06 7.87 6.18
N GLY A 38 -1.27 7.99 6.71
CA GLY A 38 -2.18 9.05 6.29
C GLY A 38 -3.48 9.04 7.07
N LYS A 39 -4.34 10.01 6.78
CA LYS A 39 -5.67 10.09 7.41
C LYS A 39 -6.60 9.01 6.86
N ASP A 40 -7.47 8.48 7.73
CA ASP A 40 -8.48 7.50 7.35
C ASP A 40 -9.34 8.00 6.16
N PRO A 41 -9.32 7.30 5.00
CA PRO A 41 -10.06 7.73 3.82
C PRO A 41 -11.57 7.45 3.93
N ASN A 42 -12.03 6.71 4.95
CA ASN A 42 -13.45 6.40 5.14
C ASN A 42 -14.19 7.49 5.92
N GLY A 43 -13.51 8.53 6.43
CA GLY A 43 -14.13 9.70 7.06
C GLY A 43 -14.95 9.42 8.33
N GLN A 44 -15.12 8.15 8.70
CA GLN A 44 -15.91 7.72 9.86
C GLN A 44 -15.15 7.88 11.17
N PHE A 45 -13.83 8.02 11.12
CA PHE A 45 -12.99 8.26 12.29
C PHE A 45 -12.19 9.54 12.09
N PHE A 46 -12.82 10.68 12.36
CA PHE A 46 -12.32 12.05 12.16
C PHE A 46 -11.02 12.44 12.91
N ARG A 47 -10.21 11.50 13.40
CA ARG A 47 -9.06 11.81 14.27
C ARG A 47 -7.96 10.77 14.44
N ARG A 48 -7.89 9.73 13.60
CA ARG A 48 -6.78 8.77 13.67
C ARG A 48 -5.97 8.81 12.39
N ASP A 49 -4.69 9.13 12.57
CA ASP A 49 -3.67 8.82 11.59
C ASP A 49 -3.57 7.27 11.53
N ILE A 50 -3.69 6.73 10.32
CA ILE A 50 -3.52 5.31 10.04
C ILE A 50 -2.10 5.12 9.56
N GLU A 51 -1.34 4.27 10.26
CA GLU A 51 -0.01 3.85 9.86
C GLU A 51 0.00 2.31 9.79
N TYR A 52 0.31 1.76 8.62
CA TYR A 52 0.47 0.32 8.44
C TYR A 52 1.61 -0.01 7.49
N SER A 53 2.23 -1.17 7.73
CA SER A 53 3.17 -1.81 6.82
C SER A 53 2.73 -3.25 6.56
N GLY A 54 2.82 -3.68 5.31
CA GLY A 54 2.30 -4.96 4.85
C GLY A 54 3.23 -5.63 3.85
N LEU A 55 3.23 -6.96 3.86
CA LEU A 55 3.84 -7.80 2.84
C LEU A 55 2.73 -8.57 2.14
N GLY A 56 2.84 -8.70 0.82
CA GLY A 56 1.87 -9.41 0.01
C GLY A 56 2.51 -10.31 -1.04
N LEU A 57 1.78 -11.36 -1.38
CA LEU A 57 2.12 -12.31 -2.43
C LEU A 57 0.89 -12.47 -3.33
N HIS A 58 1.04 -12.18 -4.61
CA HIS A 58 0.04 -12.47 -5.63
C HIS A 58 0.54 -13.60 -6.51
N VAL A 59 -0.15 -14.73 -6.51
CA VAL A 59 0.15 -15.88 -7.39
C VAL A 59 -0.92 -15.94 -8.47
N TYR A 60 -0.50 -15.97 -9.73
CA TYR A 60 -1.38 -16.25 -10.85
C TYR A 60 -1.33 -17.76 -11.12
N PHE A 61 -2.49 -18.41 -11.09
CA PHE A 61 -2.69 -19.85 -11.34
C PHE A 61 -3.59 -20.06 -12.55
#